data_AF-A0A838HVX9-F1
#
_entry.id   AF-A0A838HVX9-F1
#
_cell.length_a   1.000
_cell.length_b   1.000
_cell.length_c   1.000
_cell.angle_alpha   90.00
_cell.angle_beta   90.00
_cell.angle_gamma   90.00
#
_symmetry.space_group_name_H-M   'P 1'
#
loop_
_entity.id
_entity.type
_entity.pdbx_description
1 polymer ?
#
loop_
_entity_poly.entity_id
_entity_poly.type
_entity_poly.pdbx_seq_one_letter_code
_entity_poly.pdbx_strand_id
1 'polypeptide(L)'
;MLKRAEIDQLARLLDGDSLLDEGVLPGARELVALAGVLQTATLPVPRPEFRLDLRTRLVTAAREQASGPAFLDRIREAVGGAGTRWWYPARLAALAVTAVMALSGGGVAVAAERALPGDVLYTVKLQLEGVRLALTWDDVARGRRMLSYAEDRLAEARTAAEAGDLEGAAVALRAADGT
;
A
#
# COMPACT_ATOMS: atom_id res chain seq x y z
N MET A 1 21.74 10.74 -7.15
CA MET A 1 20.86 9.80 -6.41
C MET A 1 21.32 9.83 -4.97
N LEU A 2 20.52 10.39 -4.05
CA LEU A 2 20.87 10.38 -2.62
C LEU A 2 20.87 8.94 -2.11
N LYS A 3 21.86 8.58 -1.30
CA LYS A 3 21.92 7.26 -0.65
C LYS A 3 20.83 7.19 0.44
N ARG A 4 20.26 6.01 0.70
CA ARG A 4 19.19 5.82 1.70
C ARG A 4 19.52 6.40 3.08
N ALA A 5 20.77 6.25 3.50
CA ALA A 5 21.28 6.83 4.75
C ALA A 5 21.15 8.37 4.80
N GLU A 6 21.21 9.05 3.65
CA GLU A 6 21.13 10.50 3.55
C GLU A 6 19.70 11.00 3.70
N ILE A 7 18.74 10.25 3.16
CA ILE A 7 17.30 10.51 3.33
C ILE A 7 16.90 10.32 4.80
N ASP A 8 17.36 9.23 5.42
CA ASP A 8 17.07 8.91 6.81
C ASP A 8 17.72 9.91 7.79
N GLN A 9 18.84 10.53 7.41
CA GLN A 9 19.49 11.58 8.20
C GLN A 9 18.77 12.93 8.04
N LEU A 10 18.34 13.29 6.82
CA LEU A 10 17.56 14.50 6.58
C LEU A 10 16.19 14.44 7.30
N ALA A 11 15.52 13.30 7.29
CA ALA A 11 14.24 13.11 7.99
C ALA A 11 14.38 13.38 9.50
N ARG A 12 15.40 12.80 10.13
CA ARG A 12 15.70 13.02 11.56
C ARG A 12 15.98 14.49 11.89
N LEU A 13 16.68 15.20 11.01
CA LEU A 13 16.95 16.64 11.19
C LEU A 13 15.68 17.49 11.06
N LEU A 14 14.74 17.11 10.18
CA LEU A 14 13.44 17.79 10.05
C LEU A 14 12.53 17.53 11.26
N ASP A 15 12.65 16.36 11.88
CA ASP A 15 11.91 16.00 13.11
C ASP A 15 12.49 16.67 14.38
N GLY A 16 13.58 17.43 14.24
CA GLY A 16 14.19 18.23 15.33
C GLY A 16 15.23 17.49 16.18
N ASP A 17 15.66 16.30 15.75
CA ASP A 17 16.65 15.50 16.48
C ASP A 17 18.08 16.02 16.17
N SER A 18 18.68 16.74 17.12
CA SER A 18 20.02 17.31 16.95
C SER A 18 21.09 16.24 17.16
N LEU A 19 21.66 15.74 16.06
CA LEU A 19 22.81 14.84 16.08
C LEU A 19 24.01 15.55 16.73
N LEU A 20 24.29 15.23 17.98
CA LEU A 20 25.57 15.48 18.60
C LEU A 20 26.61 14.58 17.92
N ASP A 21 27.32 15.19 16.97
CA ASP A 21 28.75 14.98 16.72
C ASP A 21 29.27 13.87 15.79
N GLU A 22 28.46 13.23 14.92
CA GLU A 22 29.05 12.46 13.81
C GLU A 22 28.39 12.73 12.45
N GLY A 23 29.19 13.28 11.52
CA GLY A 23 28.98 13.14 10.07
C GLY A 23 27.74 13.82 9.49
N VAL A 24 27.53 15.12 9.72
CA VAL A 24 26.51 15.89 8.99
C VAL A 24 26.86 15.93 7.50
N LEU A 25 25.97 15.41 6.65
CA LEU A 25 26.14 15.46 5.20
C LEU A 25 26.41 16.90 4.72
N PRO A 26 27.35 17.09 3.77
CA PRO A 26 27.51 18.37 3.10
C PRO A 26 26.16 18.78 2.49
N GLY A 27 25.62 19.94 2.90
CA GLY A 27 24.35 20.47 2.41
C GLY A 27 23.08 20.06 3.19
N ALA A 28 23.13 19.12 4.14
CA ALA A 28 21.95 18.79 4.96
C ALA A 28 21.49 20.00 5.81
N ARG A 29 22.44 20.79 6.32
CA ARG A 29 22.13 22.05 7.02
C ARG A 29 21.44 23.08 6.11
N GLU A 30 21.78 23.10 4.83
CA GLU A 30 21.18 24.02 3.84
C GLU A 30 19.76 23.59 3.50
N LEU A 31 19.51 22.29 3.35
CA LEU A 31 18.16 21.74 3.14
C LEU A 31 17.27 21.94 4.37
N VAL A 32 17.81 21.79 5.58
CA VAL A 32 17.09 22.09 6.84
C VAL A 32 16.81 23.58 6.96
N ALA A 33 17.77 24.45 6.62
CA ALA A 33 17.55 25.90 6.59
C ALA A 33 16.48 26.29 5.56
N LEU A 34 16.52 25.69 4.36
CA LEU A 34 15.50 25.89 3.32
C LEU A 34 14.12 25.41 3.78
N ALA A 35 14.05 24.23 4.39
CA ALA A 35 12.81 23.69 4.95
C ALA A 35 12.26 24.61 6.06
N GLY A 36 13.12 25.14 6.93
CA GLY A 36 12.76 26.13 7.94
C GLY A 36 12.16 27.39 7.32
N VAL A 37 12.80 27.94 6.28
CA VAL A 37 12.27 29.10 5.53
C VAL A 37 10.90 28.76 4.90
N LEU A 38 10.76 27.61 4.26
CA LEU A 38 9.50 27.17 3.65
C LEU A 38 8.41 26.91 4.70
N GLN A 39 8.77 26.46 5.90
CA GLN A 39 7.82 26.18 6.98
C GLN A 39 7.31 27.47 7.64
N THR A 40 8.10 28.54 7.62
CA THR A 40 7.62 29.88 8.01
C THR A 40 6.75 30.53 6.94
N ALA A 41 6.76 30.02 5.71
CA ALA A 41 5.86 30.50 4.66
C ALA A 41 4.42 30.13 5.03
N THR A 42 3.54 31.13 5.10
CA THR A 42 2.12 30.89 5.35
C THR A 42 1.52 30.17 4.15
N LEU A 43 1.29 28.86 4.28
CA LEU A 43 0.53 28.12 3.28
C LEU A 43 -0.91 28.64 3.25
N PRO A 44 -1.51 28.82 2.06
CA PRO A 44 -2.89 29.28 1.97
C PRO A 44 -3.81 28.25 2.63
N VAL A 45 -4.47 28.65 3.71
CA VAL A 45 -5.44 27.79 4.41
C VAL A 45 -6.63 27.55 3.46
N PRO A 46 -6.99 26.29 3.18
CA PRO A 46 -8.13 25.98 2.33
C PRO A 46 -9.41 26.60 2.90
N ARG A 47 -10.14 27.33 2.06
CA ARG A 47 -11.37 28.01 2.48
C ARG A 47 -12.39 27.00 3.04
N PRO A 48 -13.16 27.34 4.07
CA PRO A 48 -14.11 26.40 4.70
C PRO A 48 -15.08 25.76 3.70
N GLU A 49 -15.59 26.52 2.75
CA GLU A 49 -16.47 26.04 1.69
C GLU A 49 -15.78 25.04 0.76
N PHE A 50 -14.50 25.25 0.45
CA PHE A 50 -13.72 24.30 -0.36
C PHE A 50 -13.55 22.95 0.35
N ARG A 51 -13.36 22.95 1.67
CA ARG A 51 -13.26 21.70 2.46
C ARG A 51 -14.58 20.93 2.48
N LEU A 52 -15.71 21.65 2.57
CA LEU A 52 -17.04 21.05 2.52
C LEU A 52 -17.35 20.49 1.13
N ASP A 53 -17.01 21.22 0.07
CA ASP A 53 -17.13 20.76 -1.31
C ASP A 53 -16.28 19.51 -1.56
N LEU A 54 -15.02 19.53 -1.11
CA LEU A 54 -14.13 18.39 -1.23
C LEU A 54 -14.66 17.17 -0.48
N ARG A 55 -15.10 17.35 0.77
CA ARG A 55 -15.71 16.27 1.56
C ARG A 55 -16.91 15.67 0.82
N THR A 56 -17.78 16.53 0.29
CA THR A 56 -18.98 16.10 -0.42
C THR A 56 -18.60 15.31 -1.67
N ARG A 57 -17.68 15.84 -2.50
CA ARG A 57 -17.17 15.15 -3.70
C ARG A 57 -16.53 13.81 -3.36
N LEU A 58 -15.73 13.73 -2.30
CA LEU A 58 -15.08 12.49 -1.85
C LEU A 58 -16.09 11.44 -1.35
N VAL A 59 -17.08 11.86 -0.56
CA VAL A 59 -18.14 10.96 -0.07
C VAL A 59 -19.02 10.46 -1.22
N THR A 60 -19.37 11.33 -2.16
CA THR A 60 -20.13 10.96 -3.36
C THR A 60 -19.33 10.00 -4.24
N ALA A 61 -18.07 10.31 -4.54
CA ALA A 61 -17.19 9.42 -5.29
C ALA A 61 -17.00 8.06 -4.59
N ALA A 62 -16.88 8.04 -3.25
CA ALA A 62 -16.78 6.80 -2.49
C ALA A 62 -18.07 5.96 -2.57
N ARG A 63 -19.26 6.59 -2.57
CA ARG A 63 -20.55 5.89 -2.72
C ARG A 63 -20.75 5.35 -4.14
N GLU A 64 -20.38 6.11 -5.15
CA GLU A 64 -20.40 5.67 -6.56
C GLU A 64 -19.43 4.50 -6.77
N GLN A 65 -18.24 4.57 -6.17
CA GLN A 65 -17.24 3.50 -6.21
C GLN A 65 -17.68 2.26 -5.40
N ALA A 66 -18.44 2.44 -4.31
CA ALA A 66 -19.01 1.35 -3.51
C ALA A 66 -20.23 0.68 -4.19
N SER A 67 -20.85 1.35 -5.16
CA SER A 67 -22.04 0.88 -5.87
C SER A 67 -21.67 0.34 -7.26
N GLY A 68 -20.87 -0.72 -7.32
CA GLY A 68 -20.78 -1.53 -8.54
C GLY A 68 -19.54 -2.42 -8.70
N PRO A 69 -19.61 -3.48 -9.53
CA PRO A 69 -18.50 -4.37 -9.87
C PRO A 69 -17.44 -3.71 -10.80
N ALA A 70 -17.30 -2.39 -10.78
CA ALA A 70 -16.56 -1.60 -11.76
C ALA A 70 -15.04 -1.82 -11.76
N PHE A 71 -14.45 -2.38 -10.69
CA PHE A 71 -13.02 -2.71 -10.67
C PHE A 71 -12.76 -4.06 -11.36
N LEU A 72 -13.61 -5.04 -11.12
CA LEU A 72 -13.50 -6.37 -11.73
C LEU A 72 -13.80 -6.32 -13.21
N ASP A 73 -14.79 -5.52 -13.63
CA ASP A 73 -15.08 -5.31 -15.04
C ASP A 73 -13.93 -4.56 -15.72
N ARG A 74 -13.30 -3.57 -15.07
CA ARG A 74 -12.11 -2.89 -15.61
C ARG A 74 -10.89 -3.79 -15.71
N ILE A 75 -10.65 -4.66 -14.72
CA ILE A 75 -9.59 -5.67 -14.81
C ILE A 75 -9.93 -6.69 -15.89
N ARG A 76 -11.17 -7.18 -15.95
CA ARG A 76 -11.62 -8.17 -16.94
C ARG A 76 -11.61 -7.60 -18.35
N GLU A 77 -11.88 -6.32 -18.54
CA GLU A 77 -11.80 -5.62 -19.83
C GLU A 77 -10.34 -5.35 -20.21
N ALA A 78 -9.49 -4.98 -19.24
CA ALA A 78 -8.04 -4.85 -19.47
C ALA A 78 -7.35 -6.19 -19.78
N VAL A 79 -7.77 -7.27 -19.13
CA VAL A 79 -7.25 -8.63 -19.31
C VAL A 79 -7.91 -9.34 -20.51
N GLY A 80 -9.20 -9.10 -20.73
CA GLY A 80 -9.99 -9.64 -21.85
C GLY A 80 -9.66 -8.97 -23.18
N GLY A 81 -9.27 -7.69 -23.17
CA GLY A 81 -8.69 -7.00 -24.34
C GLY A 81 -7.29 -7.51 -24.70
N ALA A 82 -6.55 -8.07 -23.73
CA ALA A 82 -5.22 -8.66 -23.96
C ALA A 82 -5.28 -10.07 -24.59
N GLY A 83 -6.46 -10.70 -24.63
CA GLY A 83 -6.65 -12.06 -25.14
C GLY A 83 -6.72 -12.20 -26.65
N THR A 84 -6.76 -11.11 -27.44
CA THR A 84 -6.96 -11.26 -28.90
C THR A 84 -6.18 -10.28 -29.79
N ARG A 85 -5.36 -9.36 -29.26
CA ARG A 85 -4.49 -8.59 -30.16
C ARG A 85 -3.30 -7.97 -29.43
N TRP A 86 -2.13 -8.19 -30.02
CA TRP A 86 -1.03 -7.22 -30.14
C TRP A 86 0.19 -7.38 -29.20
N TRP A 87 1.22 -8.10 -29.65
CA TRP A 87 2.69 -7.88 -29.50
C TRP A 87 3.28 -6.92 -28.44
N TYR A 88 2.76 -6.89 -27.21
CA TYR A 88 3.42 -6.16 -26.11
C TYR A 88 4.46 -7.05 -25.41
N PRO A 89 5.73 -6.63 -25.30
CA PRO A 89 6.71 -7.35 -24.48
C PRO A 89 6.28 -7.27 -23.01
N ALA A 90 6.51 -8.34 -22.24
CA ALA A 90 6.10 -8.47 -20.82
C ALA A 90 6.46 -7.25 -19.94
N ARG A 91 7.50 -6.49 -20.31
CA ARG A 91 7.92 -5.24 -19.66
C ARG A 91 6.88 -4.11 -19.74
N LEU A 92 6.16 -3.99 -20.86
CA LEU A 92 5.12 -2.98 -21.05
C LEU A 92 3.87 -3.31 -20.23
N ALA A 93 3.51 -4.59 -20.14
CA ALA A 93 2.43 -5.05 -19.27
C ALA A 93 2.74 -4.79 -17.79
N ALA A 94 3.98 -5.08 -17.35
CA ALA A 94 4.44 -4.81 -15.99
C ALA A 94 4.40 -3.31 -15.65
N LEU A 95 4.83 -2.45 -16.58
CA LEU A 95 4.77 -0.99 -16.43
C LEU A 95 3.33 -0.48 -16.30
N ALA A 96 2.41 -1.02 -17.10
CA ALA A 96 0.99 -0.65 -17.02
C ALA A 96 0.36 -1.04 -15.68
N VAL A 97 0.64 -2.25 -15.18
CA VAL A 97 0.17 -2.70 -13.86
C VAL A 97 0.74 -1.81 -12.75
N THR A 98 2.02 -1.47 -12.85
CA THR A 98 2.71 -0.60 -11.87
C THR A 98 2.15 0.83 -11.91
N ALA A 99 1.83 1.34 -13.09
CA ALA A 99 1.20 2.66 -13.26
C ALA A 99 -0.21 2.67 -12.66
N VAL A 100 -1.02 1.63 -12.88
CA VAL A 100 -2.36 1.51 -12.27
C VAL A 100 -2.27 1.42 -10.74
N MET A 101 -1.33 0.62 -10.22
CA MET A 101 -1.04 0.55 -8.78
C MET A 101 -0.65 1.93 -8.21
N ALA A 102 0.27 2.64 -8.87
CA ALA A 102 0.74 3.96 -8.45
C ALA A 102 -0.36 5.03 -8.49
N LEU A 103 -1.22 5.00 -9.52
CA LEU A 103 -2.35 5.93 -9.69
C LEU A 103 -3.50 5.66 -8.71
N SER A 104 -3.59 4.45 -8.15
CA SER A 104 -4.66 4.07 -7.20
C SER A 104 -4.46 4.60 -5.76
N GLY A 105 -3.37 5.32 -5.48
CA GLY A 105 -3.18 6.00 -4.19
C GLY A 105 -3.22 5.07 -2.97
N GLY A 106 -2.62 3.87 -3.07
CA GLY A 106 -2.58 2.90 -1.98
C GLY A 106 -3.91 2.21 -1.64
N GLY A 107 -5.02 2.59 -2.28
CA GLY A 107 -6.35 2.06 -1.99
C GLY A 107 -6.47 0.55 -2.21
N VAL A 108 -5.75 0.01 -3.20
CA VAL A 108 -5.72 -1.45 -3.47
C VAL A 108 -5.02 -2.21 -2.36
N ALA A 109 -3.92 -1.68 -1.80
CA ALA A 109 -3.21 -2.33 -0.69
C ALA A 109 -4.06 -2.31 0.60
N VAL A 110 -4.71 -1.18 0.90
CA VAL A 110 -5.61 -1.06 2.05
C VAL A 110 -6.84 -1.95 1.91
N ALA A 111 -7.40 -2.08 0.70
CA ALA A 111 -8.51 -2.98 0.43
C ALA A 111 -8.09 -4.45 0.46
N ALA A 112 -6.92 -4.79 -0.06
CA ALA A 112 -6.37 -6.14 -0.01
C ALA A 112 -6.11 -6.60 1.42
N GLU A 113 -5.69 -5.72 2.33
CA GLU A 113 -5.48 -6.08 3.74
C GLU A 113 -6.74 -6.67 4.40
N ARG A 114 -7.92 -6.19 3.99
CA ARG A 114 -9.23 -6.64 4.50
C ARG A 114 -9.84 -7.79 3.72
N ALA A 115 -9.18 -8.25 2.65
CA ALA A 115 -9.69 -9.32 1.82
C ALA A 115 -9.68 -10.65 2.59
N LEU A 116 -10.79 -11.38 2.50
CA LEU A 116 -10.97 -12.72 3.03
C LEU A 116 -10.74 -13.77 1.94
N PRO A 117 -10.50 -15.04 2.30
CA PRO A 117 -10.51 -16.13 1.33
C PRO A 117 -11.77 -16.08 0.46
N GLY A 118 -11.61 -16.25 -0.85
CA GLY A 118 -12.71 -16.10 -1.83
C GLY A 118 -12.86 -14.69 -2.40
N ASP A 119 -12.33 -13.66 -1.74
CA ASP A 119 -12.28 -12.30 -2.30
C ASP A 119 -11.22 -12.19 -3.40
N VAL A 120 -11.53 -11.39 -4.42
CA VAL A 120 -10.61 -11.20 -5.56
C VAL A 120 -9.26 -10.61 -5.14
N LEU A 121 -9.26 -9.76 -4.10
CA LEU A 121 -8.03 -9.12 -3.60
C LEU A 121 -7.24 -10.00 -2.63
N TYR A 122 -7.72 -11.19 -2.28
CA TYR A 122 -7.02 -12.08 -1.35
C TYR A 122 -5.67 -12.55 -1.90
N THR A 123 -5.59 -12.83 -3.21
CA THR A 123 -4.31 -13.14 -3.87
C THR A 123 -3.34 -11.95 -3.79
N VAL A 124 -3.86 -10.72 -3.88
CA VAL A 124 -3.04 -9.51 -3.75
C VAL A 124 -2.53 -9.36 -2.32
N LYS A 125 -3.36 -9.65 -1.31
CA LYS A 125 -2.97 -9.67 0.10
C LYS A 125 -1.77 -10.58 0.33
N LEU A 126 -1.86 -11.84 -0.09
CA LEU A 126 -0.78 -12.83 0.05
C LEU A 126 0.53 -12.38 -0.62
N GLN A 127 0.45 -11.78 -1.81
CA GLN A 127 1.63 -11.26 -2.50
C GLN A 127 2.27 -10.07 -1.75
N LEU A 128 1.45 -9.15 -1.21
CA LEU A 128 1.94 -8.03 -0.42
C LEU A 128 2.58 -8.50 0.90
N GLU A 129 1.99 -9.49 1.57
CA GLU A 129 2.55 -10.13 2.76
C GLU A 129 3.92 -10.76 2.45
N GLY A 130 4.03 -11.49 1.34
CA GLY A 130 5.29 -12.10 0.87
C GLY A 130 6.37 -11.08 0.52
N VAL A 131 6.03 -10.00 -0.17
CA VAL A 131 6.96 -8.88 -0.44
C VAL A 131 7.41 -8.24 0.88
N ARG A 132 6.49 -8.02 1.82
CA ARG A 132 6.82 -7.46 3.13
C ARG A 132 7.73 -8.40 3.92
N LEU A 133 7.52 -9.70 3.82
CA LEU A 133 8.37 -10.71 4.46
C LEU A 133 9.79 -10.70 3.86
N ALA A 134 9.90 -10.67 2.52
CA ALA A 134 11.17 -10.59 1.80
C ALA A 134 11.98 -9.31 2.10
N LEU A 135 11.29 -8.20 2.38
CA LEU A 135 11.91 -6.94 2.80
C LEU A 135 12.25 -6.90 4.31
N THR A 136 11.92 -7.95 5.07
CA THR A 136 12.35 -8.11 6.47
C THR A 136 13.71 -8.78 6.49
N TRP A 137 14.75 -8.04 6.86
CA TRP A 137 16.12 -8.57 6.87
C TRP A 137 16.51 -9.19 8.22
N ASP A 138 15.96 -8.68 9.32
CA ASP A 138 16.17 -9.22 10.67
C ASP A 138 15.35 -10.49 10.89
N ASP A 139 16.00 -11.57 11.32
CA ASP A 139 15.37 -12.88 11.47
C ASP A 139 14.33 -12.91 12.60
N VAL A 140 14.56 -12.15 13.69
CA VAL A 140 13.60 -12.05 14.79
C VAL A 140 12.35 -11.28 14.34
N ALA A 141 12.52 -10.18 13.61
CA ALA A 141 11.42 -9.43 13.02
C ALA A 141 10.68 -10.23 11.94
N ARG A 142 11.39 -11.06 11.17
CA ARG A 142 10.79 -11.96 10.19
C ARG A 142 9.92 -13.01 10.88
N GLY A 143 10.43 -13.68 11.90
CA GLY A 143 9.67 -14.66 12.69
C GLY A 143 8.42 -14.07 13.34
N ARG A 144 8.51 -12.84 13.88
CA ARG A 144 7.33 -12.12 14.41
C ARG A 144 6.27 -11.86 13.34
N ARG A 145 6.67 -11.51 12.10
CA ARG A 145 5.72 -11.32 10.99
C ARG A 145 5.08 -12.62 10.52
N MET A 146 5.85 -13.70 10.46
CA MET A 146 5.30 -15.02 10.12
C MET A 146 4.24 -15.44 11.15
N LEU A 147 4.53 -15.23 12.44
CA LEU A 147 3.55 -15.49 13.50
C LEU A 147 2.30 -14.62 13.34
N SER A 148 2.42 -13.32 13.08
CA SER A 148 1.24 -12.47 12.88
C SER A 148 0.42 -12.90 11.66
N TYR A 149 1.05 -13.30 10.56
CA TYR A 149 0.32 -13.79 9.39
C TYR A 149 -0.38 -15.12 9.67
N ALA A 150 0.24 -16.02 10.44
CA ALA A 150 -0.41 -17.27 10.87
C ALA A 150 -1.63 -16.99 11.78
N GLU A 151 -1.52 -16.03 12.70
CA GLU A 151 -2.65 -15.58 13.53
C GLU A 151 -3.78 -15.00 12.66
N ASP A 152 -3.45 -14.19 11.66
CA ASP A 152 -4.41 -13.65 10.70
C ASP A 152 -5.11 -14.79 9.93
N ARG A 153 -4.37 -15.81 9.48
CA ARG A 153 -4.97 -16.97 8.79
C ARG A 153 -5.97 -17.71 9.68
N LEU A 154 -5.69 -17.87 10.97
CA LEU A 154 -6.62 -18.50 11.91
C LEU A 154 -7.89 -17.65 12.08
N ALA A 155 -7.75 -16.33 12.18
CA ALA A 155 -8.88 -15.41 12.28
C ALA A 155 -9.74 -15.41 11.00
N GLU A 156 -9.12 -15.45 9.83
CA GLU A 156 -9.80 -15.56 8.54
C GLU A 156 -10.52 -16.90 8.38
N ALA A 157 -9.86 -18.00 8.75
CA ALA A 157 -10.47 -19.33 8.71
C ALA A 157 -11.71 -19.40 9.59
N ARG A 158 -11.64 -18.82 10.80
CA ARG A 158 -12.78 -18.71 11.71
C ARG A 158 -13.89 -17.86 11.09
N THR A 159 -13.55 -16.70 10.54
CA THR A 159 -14.53 -15.78 9.92
C THR A 159 -15.25 -16.45 8.75
N ALA A 160 -14.52 -17.16 7.88
CA ALA A 160 -15.09 -17.91 6.76
C ALA A 160 -15.98 -19.06 7.26
N ALA A 161 -15.56 -19.81 8.28
CA ALA A 161 -16.35 -20.88 8.87
C ALA A 161 -17.66 -20.36 9.52
N GLU A 162 -17.60 -19.23 10.23
CA GLU A 162 -18.78 -18.57 10.80
C GLU A 162 -19.76 -18.08 9.72
N ALA A 163 -19.24 -17.72 8.54
CA ALA A 163 -20.04 -17.36 7.36
C ALA A 163 -20.56 -18.58 6.57
N GLY A 164 -20.21 -19.81 6.97
CA GLY A 164 -20.57 -21.04 6.25
C GLY A 164 -19.71 -21.35 5.03
N ASP A 165 -18.64 -20.58 4.80
CA ASP A 165 -17.68 -20.80 3.72
C ASP A 165 -16.55 -21.73 4.17
N LEU A 166 -16.83 -23.03 4.11
CA LEU A 166 -15.87 -24.08 4.49
C LEU A 166 -14.68 -24.15 3.52
N GLU A 167 -14.88 -23.78 2.26
CA GLU A 167 -13.81 -23.76 1.27
C GLU A 167 -12.84 -22.60 1.55
N GLY A 168 -13.36 -21.41 1.82
CA GLY A 168 -12.58 -20.27 2.27
C GLY A 168 -11.83 -20.55 3.57
N ALA A 169 -12.45 -21.21 4.53
CA ALA A 169 -11.78 -21.63 5.76
C ALA A 169 -10.60 -22.59 5.47
N ALA A 170 -10.78 -23.56 4.58
CA ALA A 170 -9.71 -24.48 4.17
C ALA A 170 -8.59 -23.78 3.36
N VAL A 171 -8.91 -22.73 2.61
CA VAL A 171 -7.92 -21.90 1.91
C VAL A 171 -7.07 -21.11 2.91
N ALA A 172 -7.69 -20.49 3.93
CA ALA A 172 -6.97 -19.77 4.97
C ALA A 172 -6.03 -20.70 5.77
N LEU A 173 -6.50 -21.89 6.15
CA LEU A 173 -5.67 -22.86 6.88
C LEU A 173 -4.46 -23.34 6.07
N ARG A 174 -4.63 -23.65 4.77
CA ARG A 174 -3.49 -24.00 3.90
C ARG A 174 -2.48 -22.87 3.75
N ALA A 175 -2.95 -21.63 3.74
CA ALA A 175 -2.05 -20.48 3.70
C ALA A 175 -1.26 -20.30 5.00
N ALA A 176 -1.77 -20.78 6.15
CA ALA A 176 -1.06 -20.76 7.42
C ALA A 176 0.12 -21.75 7.45
N ASP A 177 -0.02 -22.89 6.78
CA ASP A 177 1.01 -23.93 6.69
C ASP A 177 2.15 -23.56 5.71
N GLY A 178 1.88 -22.62 4.80
CA GLY A 178 2.78 -22.26 3.69
C GLY A 178 3.69 -21.05 3.92
N THR A 179 3.58 -20.38 5.06
CA THR A 179 4.43 -19.23 5.46
C THR A 179 5.60 -19.68 6.30
#